data_AF-A0A2E1Q4A1-F1
#
_entry.id   AF-A0A2E1Q4A1-F1
#
_cell.length_a   1.000
_cell.length_b   1.000
_cell.length_c   1.000
_cell.angle_alpha   90.00
_cell.angle_beta   90.00
_cell.angle_gamma   90.00
#
_symmetry.space_group_name_H-M   'P 1'
#
loop_
_entity.id
_entity.type
_entity.pdbx_description
1 polymer ?
#
loop_
_entity_poly.entity_id
_entity_poly.type
_entity_poly.pdbx_seq_one_letter_code
_entity_poly.pdbx_strand_id
1 'polypeptide(L)'
;MDFKHLIERPFYKRMELLKKTASSCAVTLIVLLSLLITQNSQAQPLKSFPNHPQFSFDPADDGPEAPKCSEIRDRMEALKKIIDESQYSLITFMQQGAEVIEGWHADLKPLEGKQASLPTGLFVPLEEGANSILELTDIAYDNADYVSRNFEQLMEALDHCIPQQGE
;
A
#
# COMPACT_ATOMS: atom_id res chain seq x y z
N MET A 1 23.43 -53.14 -68.16
CA MET A 1 22.28 -52.65 -67.38
C MET A 1 22.82 -51.90 -66.18
N ASP A 2 22.59 -50.60 -66.12
CA ASP A 2 23.17 -49.68 -65.14
C ASP A 2 22.21 -49.53 -63.94
N PHE A 3 22.63 -50.03 -62.78
CA PHE A 3 21.81 -50.08 -61.55
C PHE A 3 21.86 -48.78 -60.73
N LYS A 4 22.62 -47.77 -61.17
CA LYS A 4 22.88 -46.56 -60.36
C LYS A 4 21.66 -45.63 -60.23
N HIS A 5 20.70 -45.69 -61.16
CA HIS A 5 19.55 -44.77 -61.19
C HIS A 5 18.32 -45.20 -60.37
N LEU A 6 18.30 -46.38 -59.78
CA LEU A 6 17.13 -46.91 -59.06
C LEU A 6 17.15 -46.66 -57.54
N ILE A 7 18.28 -46.27 -56.95
CA ILE A 7 18.42 -46.12 -55.50
C ILE A 7 18.50 -44.65 -55.06
N GLU A 8 18.96 -43.73 -55.91
CA GLU A 8 19.22 -42.34 -55.50
C GLU A 8 17.96 -41.46 -55.40
N ARG A 9 16.94 -41.66 -56.25
CA ARG A 9 15.76 -40.76 -56.26
C ARG A 9 14.84 -40.83 -55.02
N PRO A 10 14.50 -42.01 -54.45
CA PRO A 10 13.61 -42.06 -53.29
C PRO A 10 14.29 -41.61 -51.98
N PHE A 11 15.61 -41.73 -51.87
CA PHE A 11 16.35 -41.38 -50.66
C PHE A 11 16.48 -39.85 -50.51
N TYR A 12 16.88 -39.15 -51.57
CA TYR A 12 17.00 -37.69 -51.56
C TYR A 12 15.65 -36.99 -51.30
N LYS A 13 14.57 -37.51 -51.88
CA LYS A 13 13.21 -36.95 -51.69
C LYS A 13 12.70 -37.11 -50.25
N ARG A 14 13.02 -38.24 -49.59
CA ARG A 14 12.70 -38.47 -48.17
C ARG A 14 13.56 -37.61 -47.23
N MET A 15 14.82 -37.37 -47.59
CA MET A 15 15.73 -36.54 -46.80
C MET A 15 15.38 -35.04 -46.86
N GLU A 16 14.88 -34.54 -47.99
CA GLU A 16 14.32 -33.19 -48.10
C GLU A 16 13.03 -33.00 -47.28
N LEU A 17 12.15 -34.00 -47.29
CA LEU A 17 10.94 -34.02 -46.46
C LEU A 17 11.28 -34.00 -44.98
N LEU A 18 12.28 -34.77 -44.54
CA LEU A 18 12.79 -34.78 -43.16
C LEU A 18 13.43 -33.45 -42.76
N LYS A 19 14.15 -32.76 -43.66
CA LYS A 19 14.68 -31.41 -43.39
C LYS A 19 13.57 -30.37 -43.26
N LYS A 20 12.54 -30.44 -44.10
CA LYS A 20 11.38 -29.52 -44.02
C LYS A 20 10.55 -29.76 -42.76
N THR A 21 10.34 -31.02 -42.35
CA THR A 21 9.62 -31.32 -41.10
C THR A 21 10.45 -30.98 -39.86
N ALA A 22 11.75 -31.26 -39.85
CA ALA A 22 12.64 -30.88 -38.75
C ALA A 22 12.75 -29.34 -38.60
N SER A 23 12.82 -28.60 -39.72
CA SER A 23 12.81 -27.14 -39.72
C SER A 23 11.48 -26.57 -39.22
N SER A 24 10.34 -27.17 -39.61
CA SER A 24 9.01 -26.73 -39.15
C SER A 24 8.84 -26.98 -37.64
N CYS A 25 9.30 -28.13 -37.14
CA CYS A 25 9.27 -28.47 -35.72
C CYS A 25 10.16 -27.54 -34.89
N ALA A 26 11.39 -27.26 -35.35
CA ALA A 26 12.31 -26.36 -34.67
C ALA A 26 11.78 -24.91 -34.61
N VAL A 27 11.18 -24.41 -35.70
CA VAL A 27 10.55 -23.07 -35.71
C VAL A 27 9.35 -23.03 -34.78
N THR A 28 8.51 -24.06 -34.76
CA THR A 28 7.36 -24.12 -33.86
C THR A 28 7.81 -24.18 -32.39
N LEU A 29 8.88 -24.92 -32.09
CA LEU A 29 9.48 -24.99 -30.75
C LEU A 29 10.09 -23.65 -30.32
N ILE A 30 10.77 -22.93 -31.22
CA ILE A 30 11.33 -21.59 -30.95
C ILE A 30 10.22 -20.57 -30.76
N VAL A 31 9.12 -20.64 -31.52
CA VAL A 31 7.95 -19.77 -31.35
C VAL A 31 7.23 -20.08 -30.03
N LEU A 32 7.08 -21.36 -29.67
CA LEU A 32 6.55 -21.77 -28.37
C LEU A 32 7.43 -21.34 -27.21
N LEU A 33 8.75 -21.48 -27.31
CA LEU A 33 9.71 -20.98 -26.31
C LEU A 33 9.67 -19.45 -26.23
N SER A 34 9.56 -18.74 -27.35
CA SER A 34 9.39 -17.28 -27.36
C SER A 34 8.06 -16.83 -26.75
N LEU A 35 6.98 -17.59 -26.96
CA LEU A 35 5.67 -17.37 -26.34
C LEU A 35 5.68 -17.69 -24.82
N LEU A 36 6.45 -18.69 -24.40
CA LEU A 36 6.67 -19.03 -22.99
C LEU A 36 7.56 -18.00 -22.28
N ILE A 37 8.53 -17.40 -22.99
CA ILE A 37 9.40 -16.33 -22.46
C ILE A 37 8.68 -14.98 -22.42
N THR A 38 7.65 -14.77 -23.26
CA THR A 38 6.83 -13.53 -23.25
C THR A 38 5.65 -13.58 -22.28
N GLN A 39 5.40 -14.71 -21.61
CA GLN A 39 4.71 -14.70 -20.31
C GLN A 39 5.68 -14.22 -19.21
N ASN A 40 6.35 -13.09 -19.48
CA ASN A 40 6.79 -12.20 -18.43
C ASN A 40 5.51 -11.84 -17.67
N SER A 41 5.38 -12.36 -16.46
CA SER A 41 4.63 -11.71 -15.40
C SER A 41 5.08 -10.26 -15.39
N GLN A 42 4.35 -9.37 -16.06
CA GLN A 42 4.49 -7.96 -15.78
C GLN A 42 4.07 -7.83 -14.33
N ALA A 43 5.06 -7.66 -13.44
CA ALA A 43 4.77 -7.35 -12.05
C ALA A 43 3.86 -6.12 -12.09
N GLN A 44 2.63 -6.30 -11.62
CA GLN A 44 1.71 -5.18 -11.52
C GLN A 44 2.32 -4.19 -10.51
N PRO A 45 2.14 -2.88 -10.71
CA PRO A 45 2.52 -1.92 -9.69
C PRO A 45 1.85 -2.32 -8.38
N LEU A 46 2.56 -2.14 -7.26
CA LEU A 46 2.02 -2.41 -5.94
C LEU A 46 0.72 -1.64 -5.72
N LYS A 47 -0.21 -2.20 -4.93
CA LYS A 47 -1.47 -1.52 -4.59
C LYS A 47 -1.16 -0.18 -3.89
N SER A 48 -1.90 0.88 -4.20
CA SER A 48 -1.72 2.18 -3.54
C SER A 48 -2.00 2.10 -2.04
N PHE A 49 -1.25 2.86 -1.26
CA PHE A 49 -1.52 3.04 0.17
C PHE A 49 -2.82 3.85 0.37
N PRO A 50 -3.59 3.64 1.45
CA PRO A 50 -4.72 4.52 1.76
C PRO A 50 -4.24 5.96 1.99
N ASN A 51 -5.08 6.93 1.61
CA ASN A 51 -4.86 8.32 1.99
C ASN A 51 -5.06 8.49 3.49
N HIS A 52 -4.23 9.30 4.14
CA HIS A 52 -4.41 9.62 5.55
C HIS A 52 -5.76 10.34 5.76
N PRO A 53 -6.42 10.15 6.91
CA PRO A 53 -7.64 10.87 7.23
C PRO A 53 -7.40 12.39 7.25
N GLN A 54 -8.43 13.15 6.87
CA GLN A 54 -8.43 14.63 6.88
C GLN A 54 -8.64 15.22 8.28
N PHE A 55 -8.56 14.41 9.32
CA PHE A 55 -8.90 14.82 10.68
C PHE A 55 -7.66 15.35 11.39
N SER A 56 -7.40 16.63 11.17
CA SER A 56 -6.34 17.40 11.82
C SER A 56 -6.96 18.57 12.55
N PHE A 57 -6.54 18.79 13.79
CA PHE A 57 -6.80 20.03 14.50
C PHE A 57 -5.60 20.95 14.37
N ASP A 58 -5.83 22.24 14.21
CA ASP A 58 -4.74 23.21 14.20
C ASP A 58 -4.26 23.39 15.65
N PRO A 59 -3.00 23.06 15.97
CA PRO A 59 -2.47 23.30 17.29
C PRO A 59 -2.32 24.81 17.59
N ALA A 60 -2.31 25.70 16.60
CA ALA A 60 -2.34 27.14 16.83
C ALA A 60 -3.75 27.69 17.13
N ASP A 61 -4.79 26.85 17.04
CA ASP A 61 -6.12 27.22 17.52
C ASP A 61 -6.08 27.15 19.05
N ASP A 62 -5.72 28.28 19.66
CA ASP A 62 -5.78 28.50 21.10
C ASP A 62 -7.20 28.11 21.52
N GLY A 63 -7.33 26.96 22.21
CA GLY A 63 -8.62 26.41 22.58
C GLY A 63 -9.57 27.50 23.09
N PRO A 64 -10.87 27.43 22.73
CA PRO A 64 -11.79 28.54 22.92
C PRO A 64 -11.73 29.07 24.36
N GLU A 65 -11.84 30.39 24.54
CA GLU A 65 -11.84 31.10 25.84
C GLU A 65 -12.36 30.23 26.99
N ALA A 66 -11.67 30.28 28.13
CA ALA A 66 -11.93 29.42 29.29
C ALA A 66 -13.44 29.23 29.53
N PRO A 67 -13.95 27.99 29.52
CA PRO A 67 -15.38 27.74 29.56
C PRO A 67 -16.00 28.26 30.85
N LYS A 68 -17.23 28.76 30.76
CA LYS A 68 -18.02 29.06 31.96
C LYS A 68 -18.39 27.76 32.68
N CYS A 69 -18.65 27.83 33.98
CA CYS A 69 -19.06 26.65 34.77
C CYS A 69 -20.24 25.88 34.17
N SER A 70 -21.19 26.58 33.55
CA SER A 70 -22.35 25.96 32.89
C SER A 70 -22.01 25.21 31.60
N GLU A 71 -20.84 25.49 31.01
CA GLU A 71 -20.41 24.98 29.70
C GLU A 71 -19.39 23.83 29.81
N ILE A 72 -18.80 23.61 30.99
CA ILE A 72 -17.74 22.61 31.20
C ILE A 72 -18.19 21.22 30.76
N ARG A 73 -19.39 20.80 31.16
CA ARG A 73 -19.92 19.49 30.79
C ARG A 73 -20.03 19.32 29.27
N ASP A 74 -20.66 20.28 28.60
CA ASP A 74 -20.87 20.23 27.16
C ASP A 74 -19.53 20.22 26.40
N ARG A 75 -18.54 20.99 26.89
CA ARG A 75 -17.19 20.98 26.33
C ARG A 75 -16.43 19.67 26.59
N MET A 76 -16.58 19.05 27.75
CA MET A 76 -16.03 17.71 28.00
C MET A 76 -16.66 16.65 27.08
N GLU A 77 -17.97 16.72 26.84
CA GLU A 77 -18.67 15.82 25.91
C GLU A 77 -18.19 16.06 24.46
N ALA A 78 -17.97 17.31 24.05
CA ALA A 78 -17.40 17.65 22.75
C ALA A 78 -15.95 17.14 22.59
N LEU A 79 -15.10 17.35 23.60
CA LEU A 79 -13.72 16.86 23.59
C LEU A 79 -13.66 15.33 23.54
N LYS A 80 -14.55 14.65 24.28
CA LYS A 80 -14.69 13.19 24.20
C LYS A 80 -15.03 12.74 22.78
N LYS A 81 -16.01 13.39 22.14
CA LYS A 81 -16.40 13.05 20.76
C LYS A 81 -15.22 13.21 19.79
N ILE A 82 -14.47 14.29 19.92
CA ILE A 82 -13.24 14.52 19.14
C ILE A 82 -12.23 13.37 19.33
N ILE A 83 -11.99 12.96 20.57
CA ILE A 83 -11.07 11.85 20.88
C ILE A 83 -11.56 10.55 20.23
N ASP A 84 -12.85 10.22 20.37
CA ASP A 84 -13.43 9.00 19.81
C ASP A 84 -13.31 8.98 18.28
N GLU A 85 -13.62 10.10 17.61
CA GLU A 85 -13.52 10.24 16.16
C GLU A 85 -12.05 10.13 15.69
N SER A 86 -11.12 10.78 16.39
CA SER A 86 -9.68 10.68 16.12
C SER A 86 -9.18 9.24 16.20
N GLN A 87 -9.53 8.55 17.29
CA GLN A 87 -9.08 7.18 17.53
C GLN A 87 -9.67 6.22 16.51
N TYR A 88 -10.96 6.32 16.22
CA TYR A 88 -11.61 5.49 15.20
C TYR A 88 -10.97 5.69 13.82
N SER A 89 -10.70 6.94 13.46
CA SER A 89 -10.07 7.28 12.17
C SER A 89 -8.66 6.70 12.06
N LEU A 90 -7.84 6.88 13.10
CA LEU A 90 -6.48 6.33 13.16
C LEU A 90 -6.47 4.80 13.08
N ILE A 91 -7.31 4.13 13.87
CA ILE A 91 -7.42 2.66 13.86
C ILE A 91 -7.82 2.16 12.47
N THR A 92 -8.81 2.80 11.85
CA THR A 92 -9.29 2.42 10.51
C THR A 92 -8.18 2.57 9.47
N PHE A 93 -7.44 3.68 9.50
CA PHE A 93 -6.32 3.90 8.60
C PHE A 93 -5.23 2.83 8.78
N MET A 94 -4.84 2.54 10.02
CA MET A 94 -3.81 1.55 10.32
C MET A 94 -4.22 0.14 9.87
N GLN A 95 -5.51 -0.22 10.01
CA GLN A 95 -6.04 -1.48 9.50
C GLN A 95 -5.95 -1.56 7.97
N GLN A 96 -6.40 -0.51 7.26
CA GLN A 96 -6.32 -0.45 5.80
C GLN A 96 -4.87 -0.48 5.30
N GLY A 97 -3.97 0.22 5.98
CA GLY A 97 -2.54 0.22 5.67
C GLY A 97 -1.92 -1.17 5.87
N ALA A 98 -2.28 -1.86 6.95
CA ALA A 98 -1.80 -3.23 7.22
C ALA A 98 -2.23 -4.21 6.12
N GLU A 99 -3.49 -4.14 5.65
CA GLU A 99 -3.97 -4.97 4.54
C GLU A 99 -3.19 -4.72 3.23
N VAL A 100 -2.84 -3.45 2.96
CA VAL A 100 -2.04 -3.10 1.78
C VAL A 100 -0.61 -3.63 1.91
N ILE A 101 0.03 -3.49 3.08
CA ILE A 101 1.37 -4.01 3.35
C ILE A 101 1.41 -5.53 3.25
N GLU A 102 0.38 -6.22 3.76
CA GLU A 102 0.25 -7.67 3.60
C GLU A 102 0.18 -8.07 2.13
N GLY A 103 -0.59 -7.32 1.32
CA GLY A 103 -0.65 -7.49 -0.13
C GLY A 103 0.72 -7.31 -0.78
N TRP A 104 1.45 -6.23 -0.45
CA TRP A 104 2.79 -6.00 -0.96
C TRP A 104 3.75 -7.13 -0.61
N HIS A 105 3.70 -7.62 0.62
CA HIS A 105 4.52 -8.75 1.04
C HIS A 105 4.17 -10.02 0.23
N ALA A 106 2.88 -10.30 -0.01
CA ALA A 106 2.46 -11.43 -0.82
C ALA A 106 2.96 -11.33 -2.28
N ASP A 107 2.96 -10.12 -2.85
CA ASP A 107 3.41 -9.85 -4.22
C ASP A 107 4.94 -9.91 -4.37
N LEU A 108 5.68 -9.43 -3.36
CA LEU A 108 7.15 -9.37 -3.39
C LEU A 108 7.82 -10.67 -2.95
N LYS A 109 7.21 -11.44 -2.05
CA LYS A 109 7.77 -12.69 -1.51
C LYS A 109 8.24 -13.70 -2.58
N PRO A 110 7.54 -13.93 -3.71
CA PRO A 110 8.00 -14.83 -4.75
C PRO A 110 9.32 -14.44 -5.42
N LEU A 111 9.75 -13.19 -5.25
CA LEU A 111 10.99 -12.62 -5.82
C LEU A 111 12.19 -12.83 -4.89
N GLU A 112 11.99 -13.20 -3.63
CA GLU A 112 13.07 -13.44 -2.67
C GLU A 112 14.05 -14.51 -3.18
N GLY A 113 15.34 -14.18 -3.17
CA GLY A 113 16.41 -15.07 -3.63
C GLY A 113 16.47 -15.29 -5.14
N LYS A 114 15.69 -14.55 -5.94
CA LYS A 114 15.69 -14.64 -7.41
C LYS A 114 16.22 -13.36 -8.05
N GLN A 115 16.92 -13.52 -9.17
CA GLN A 115 17.25 -12.40 -10.04
C GLN A 115 16.01 -12.09 -10.89
N ALA A 116 15.36 -10.95 -10.64
CA ALA A 116 14.18 -10.51 -11.37
C ALA A 116 14.39 -9.09 -11.92
N SER A 117 13.90 -8.84 -13.12
CA SER A 117 13.78 -7.47 -13.64
C SER A 117 12.48 -6.88 -13.14
N LEU A 118 12.55 -5.82 -12.34
CA LEU A 118 11.38 -5.15 -11.80
C LEU A 118 10.97 -3.99 -12.71
N PRO A 119 9.68 -3.76 -12.92
CA PRO A 119 9.22 -2.61 -13.68
C PRO A 119 9.54 -1.32 -12.91
N THR A 120 9.89 -0.27 -13.65
CA THR A 120 10.03 1.07 -13.09
C THR A 120 8.73 1.49 -12.40
N GLY A 121 8.84 2.05 -11.20
CA GLY A 121 7.68 2.53 -10.43
C GLY A 121 7.02 1.48 -9.54
N LEU A 122 7.50 0.22 -9.52
CA LEU A 122 6.97 -0.84 -8.64
C LEU A 122 6.89 -0.39 -7.16
N PHE A 123 7.89 0.37 -6.71
CA PHE A 123 8.04 0.80 -5.31
C PHE A 123 7.50 2.21 -5.02
N VAL A 124 6.96 2.93 -6.01
CA VAL A 124 6.35 4.26 -5.77
C VAL A 124 5.25 4.18 -4.69
N PRO A 125 4.33 3.21 -4.72
CA PRO A 125 3.32 3.06 -3.66
C PRO A 125 3.90 2.81 -2.27
N LEU A 126 5.09 2.19 -2.18
CA LEU A 126 5.76 1.94 -0.91
C LEU A 126 6.36 3.23 -0.34
N GLU A 127 6.97 4.06 -1.20
CA GLU A 127 7.45 5.39 -0.84
C GLU A 127 6.28 6.30 -0.41
N GLU A 128 5.20 6.31 -1.18
CA GLU A 128 3.97 7.04 -0.85
C GLU A 128 3.38 6.60 0.49
N GLY A 129 3.29 5.28 0.73
CA GLY A 129 2.78 4.75 1.98
C GLY A 129 3.64 5.11 3.19
N ALA A 130 4.98 5.11 3.03
CA ALA A 130 5.89 5.56 4.09
C ALA A 130 5.68 7.04 4.41
N ASN A 131 5.53 7.90 3.39
CA ASN A 131 5.24 9.31 3.57
C ASN A 131 3.89 9.54 4.26
N SER A 132 2.83 8.81 3.85
CA SER A 132 1.52 8.92 4.48
C SER A 132 1.51 8.50 5.95
N ILE A 133 2.33 7.51 6.35
CA ILE A 133 2.48 7.13 7.76
C ILE A 133 3.20 8.23 8.55
N LEU A 134 4.21 8.88 7.96
CA LEU A 134 4.90 10.01 8.60
C LEU A 134 3.94 11.19 8.80
N GLU A 135 3.23 11.61 7.75
CA GLU A 135 2.22 12.68 7.83
C GLU A 135 1.15 12.38 8.87
N LEU A 136 0.68 11.13 8.96
CA LEU A 136 -0.28 10.74 9.99
C LEU A 136 0.32 10.80 11.41
N THR A 137 1.62 10.56 11.56
CA THR A 137 2.29 10.68 12.86
C THR A 137 2.29 12.13 13.32
N ASP A 138 2.53 13.07 12.40
CA ASP A 138 2.47 14.51 12.68
C ASP A 138 1.03 14.92 13.07
N ILE A 139 0.02 14.49 12.30
CA ILE A 139 -1.40 14.73 12.62
C ILE A 139 -1.78 14.15 13.99
N ALA A 140 -1.31 12.94 14.32
CA ALA A 140 -1.60 12.31 15.59
C ALA A 140 -0.96 13.08 16.76
N TYR A 141 0.24 13.63 16.56
CA TYR A 141 0.92 14.47 17.54
C TYR A 141 0.15 15.77 17.78
N ASP A 142 -0.24 16.47 16.70
CA ASP A 142 -1.00 17.72 16.77
C ASP A 142 -2.36 17.51 17.46
N ASN A 143 -3.06 16.42 17.13
CA ASN A 143 -4.32 16.07 17.77
C ASN A 143 -4.14 15.74 19.26
N ALA A 144 -3.07 15.05 19.63
CA ALA A 144 -2.79 14.73 21.04
C ALA A 144 -2.49 16.01 21.85
N ASP A 145 -1.71 16.93 21.29
CA ASP A 145 -1.40 18.21 21.90
C ASP A 145 -2.66 19.09 22.04
N TYR A 146 -3.50 19.17 21.00
CA TYR A 146 -4.80 19.85 21.06
C TYR A 146 -5.68 19.29 22.19
N VAL A 147 -5.79 17.96 22.30
CA VAL A 147 -6.59 17.32 23.35
C VAL A 147 -6.02 17.62 24.74
N SER A 148 -4.70 17.56 24.90
CA SER A 148 -4.04 17.85 26.18
C SER A 148 -4.35 19.27 26.66
N ARG A 149 -4.15 20.26 25.78
CA ARG A 149 -4.39 21.68 26.12
C ARG A 149 -5.86 21.96 26.43
N ASN A 150 -6.79 21.43 25.64
CA ASN A 150 -8.22 21.61 25.92
C ASN A 150 -8.65 20.92 27.22
N PHE A 151 -8.05 19.77 27.54
CA PHE A 151 -8.31 19.08 28.81
C PHE A 151 -7.78 19.88 30.00
N GLU A 152 -6.56 20.42 29.91
CA GLU A 152 -5.98 21.28 30.95
C GLU A 152 -6.83 22.53 31.21
N GLN A 153 -7.28 23.22 30.16
CA GLN A 153 -8.18 24.36 30.27
C GLN A 153 -9.52 24.00 30.95
N LEU A 154 -10.08 22.83 30.63
CA LEU A 154 -11.32 22.35 31.25
C LEU A 154 -11.13 22.02 32.73
N MET A 155 -10.00 21.42 33.09
CA MET A 155 -9.66 21.11 34.48
C MET A 155 -9.44 22.39 35.30
N GLU A 156 -8.71 23.36 34.74
CA GLU A 156 -8.53 24.66 35.39
C GLU A 156 -9.88 25.37 35.59
N ALA A 157 -10.74 25.40 34.56
CA ALA A 157 -12.08 25.98 34.69
C ALA A 157 -12.92 25.26 35.76
N LEU A 158 -12.81 23.93 35.85
CA LEU A 158 -13.52 23.13 36.85
C LEU A 158 -13.07 23.48 38.27
N ASP A 159 -11.77 23.66 38.51
CA ASP A 159 -11.23 24.05 39.81
C ASP A 159 -11.77 25.41 40.29
N HIS A 160 -12.02 26.34 39.35
CA HIS A 160 -12.65 27.63 39.66
C HIS A 160 -14.16 27.55 39.89
N CYS A 161 -14.81 26.48 39.43
CA CYS A 161 -16.26 26.28 39.51
C CYS A 161 -16.70 25.47 40.73
N ILE A 162 -15.80 24.69 41.31
CA ILE A 162 -16.06 23.97 42.57
C ILE A 162 -15.85 24.97 43.72
N PRO A 163 -16.87 25.27 44.55
CA PRO A 163 -16.65 26.09 45.73
C PRO A 163 -15.61 25.40 46.61
N GLN A 164 -14.52 26.10 46.93
CA GLN A 164 -13.51 25.58 47.84
C GLN A 164 -14.19 25.25 49.17
N GLN A 165 -14.42 23.96 49.42
CA GLN A 165 -14.87 23.52 50.72
C GLN A 165 -13.72 23.79 51.68
N GLY A 166 -13.92 24.79 52.53
CA GLY A 166 -12.88 25.41 53.34
C GLY A 166 -12.05 24.44 54.17
N GLU A 167 -10.75 24.73 54.17
CA GLU A 167 -9.90 24.63 55.37
C GLU A 167 -10.44 25.52 56.50
#